data_AF-A0A2N3AKI9-F1
#
_entry.id   AF-A0A2N3AKI9-F1
#
_cell.length_a   1.000
_cell.length_b   1.000
_cell.length_c   1.000
_cell.angle_alpha   90.00
_cell.angle_beta   90.00
_cell.angle_gamma   90.00
#
_symmetry.space_group_name_H-M   'P 1'
#
loop_
_entity.id
_entity.type
_entity.pdbx_description
1 polymer ?
#
loop_
_entity_poly.entity_id
_entity_poly.type
_entity_poly.pdbx_seq_one_letter_code
_entity_poly.pdbx_strand_id
1 'polypeptide(L)'
;MPEIRRNGVLIYFKQIYIIEGLLHVNSSKKIIKFEVPLNGEIFNIKLDCNREARVLYKVNCSSKLFNLLKANVHRKDFEPLVEQEISEYNSIMTRAFKKLLYLIKYSLNEIDLDDKTLNLKEFYWSLNGETWKQIARRMCIKEGLSYSPLVLESSRAKIIQGYLNDGFDPFIALRHLHRAKKEDEPRFRWIEATIAAELAIKEFLVRKIPNVEPLVYELPSPPLTKLYGSVLESYTGIRSPMLKQLQKGIEIRNKLVHRPEEIKIDDKEAIEYVNDIERAIYHLLKILYPDDPIIGDIVNPQYKIETSIKQLD
;
A
#
# COMPACT_ATOMS: atom_id res chain seq x y z
N MET A 1 -24.59 14.90 -7.31
CA MET A 1 -24.26 13.97 -8.43
C MET A 1 -25.48 13.89 -9.33
N PRO A 2 -25.44 14.32 -10.60
CA PRO A 2 -26.51 14.03 -11.53
C PRO A 2 -26.25 12.68 -12.23
N GLU A 3 -27.29 11.85 -12.28
CA GLU A 3 -27.34 10.59 -13.02
C GLU A 3 -27.20 10.84 -14.53
N ILE A 4 -25.98 10.78 -15.05
CA ILE A 4 -25.73 10.61 -16.49
C ILE A 4 -25.58 9.12 -16.77
N ARG A 5 -26.67 8.35 -16.69
CA ARG A 5 -26.69 6.97 -17.20
C ARG A 5 -28.03 6.69 -17.85
N ARG A 6 -28.06 6.59 -19.19
CA ARG A 6 -28.91 5.61 -19.92
C ARG A 6 -28.68 5.46 -21.43
N ASN A 7 -27.98 6.36 -22.14
CA ASN A 7 -27.74 6.21 -23.60
C ASN A 7 -26.25 6.24 -23.98
N GLY A 8 -25.42 5.44 -23.32
CA GLY A 8 -24.02 5.31 -23.69
C GLY A 8 -23.73 4.10 -24.59
N VAL A 9 -22.55 4.09 -25.21
CA VAL A 9 -22.00 2.94 -25.95
C VAL A 9 -21.03 2.19 -25.04
N LEU A 10 -21.19 0.87 -24.96
CA LEU A 10 -20.31 0.01 -24.18
C LEU A 10 -18.99 -0.20 -24.90
N ILE A 11 -17.89 0.22 -24.28
CA ILE A 11 -16.52 0.07 -24.80
C ILE A 11 -15.58 -0.44 -23.71
N TYR A 12 -14.37 -0.77 -24.13
CA TYR A 12 -13.27 -1.18 -23.25
C TYR A 12 -12.16 -0.15 -23.31
N PHE A 13 -11.66 0.25 -22.15
CA PHE A 13 -10.42 1.00 -21.99
C PHE A 13 -9.32 0.10 -21.45
N LYS A 14 -8.09 0.30 -21.95
CA LYS A 14 -6.90 -0.40 -21.48
C LYS A 14 -5.77 0.58 -21.24
N GLN A 15 -5.21 0.53 -20.05
CA GLN A 15 -4.03 1.30 -19.67
C GLN A 15 -2.87 0.37 -19.41
N ILE A 16 -1.70 0.73 -19.90
CA ILE A 16 -0.45 0.02 -19.66
C ILE A 16 0.41 0.92 -18.80
N TYR A 17 0.83 0.42 -17.65
CA TYR A 17 1.72 1.10 -16.74
C TYR A 17 3.07 0.40 -16.66
N ILE A 18 4.11 1.17 -16.41
CA ILE A 18 5.40 0.67 -15.91
C ILE A 18 5.41 0.90 -14.41
N ILE A 19 5.63 -0.16 -13.65
CA ILE A 19 5.85 -0.10 -12.21
C ILE A 19 7.30 0.30 -11.99
N GLU A 20 7.50 1.46 -11.37
CA GLU A 20 8.82 1.85 -10.88
C GLU A 20 9.13 1.07 -9.58
N GLY A 21 10.35 0.52 -9.49
CA GLY A 21 10.74 -0.45 -8.47
C GLY A 21 10.73 -1.91 -8.96
N LEU A 22 11.53 -2.76 -8.32
CA LEU A 22 11.42 -4.22 -8.35
C LEU A 22 10.18 -4.69 -7.58
N LEU A 23 9.21 -5.23 -8.30
CA LEU A 23 8.20 -6.11 -7.73
C LEU A 23 8.70 -7.55 -7.91
N HIS A 24 8.88 -8.28 -6.82
CA HIS A 24 9.34 -9.67 -6.89
C HIS A 24 8.20 -10.58 -7.33
N VAL A 25 8.03 -10.76 -8.65
CA VAL A 25 7.03 -11.67 -9.23
C VAL A 25 7.68 -13.03 -9.51
N ASN A 26 7.04 -14.12 -9.06
CA ASN A 26 7.54 -15.48 -9.31
C ASN A 26 7.62 -15.77 -10.83
N SER A 27 8.82 -16.09 -11.32
CA SER A 27 9.15 -16.28 -12.74
C SER A 27 8.42 -17.44 -13.43
N SER A 28 7.84 -18.38 -12.66
CA SER A 28 7.08 -19.51 -13.20
C SER A 28 5.72 -19.13 -13.81
N LYS A 29 5.13 -18.00 -13.40
CA LYS A 29 3.93 -17.43 -14.05
C LYS A 29 4.23 -16.05 -14.60
N LYS A 30 4.27 -15.95 -15.93
CA LYS A 30 4.55 -14.68 -16.64
C LYS A 30 3.54 -13.57 -16.32
N ILE A 31 2.32 -13.90 -15.89
CA ILE A 31 1.24 -12.92 -15.67
C ILE A 31 0.38 -13.30 -14.45
N ILE A 32 0.21 -12.36 -13.52
CA ILE A 32 -0.72 -12.43 -12.38
C ILE A 32 -1.94 -11.54 -12.68
N LYS A 33 -3.15 -11.97 -12.31
CA LYS A 33 -4.40 -11.25 -12.58
C LYS A 33 -5.13 -10.90 -11.29
N PHE A 34 -5.74 -9.73 -11.26
CA PHE A 34 -6.55 -9.21 -10.16
C PHE A 34 -7.85 -8.59 -10.68
N GLU A 35 -8.91 -8.73 -9.91
CA GLU A 35 -10.17 -8.01 -10.07
C GLU A 35 -10.29 -7.00 -8.93
N VAL A 36 -10.16 -5.70 -9.26
CA VAL A 36 -10.12 -4.64 -8.25
C VAL A 36 -11.47 -3.95 -8.19
N PRO A 37 -12.24 -4.10 -7.09
CA PRO A 37 -13.47 -3.35 -6.89
C PRO A 37 -13.17 -1.92 -6.45
N LEU A 38 -13.75 -0.94 -7.16
CA LEU A 38 -13.69 0.48 -6.83
C LEU A 38 -14.97 1.19 -7.27
N ASN A 39 -15.63 1.90 -6.35
CA ASN A 39 -16.86 2.67 -6.60
C ASN A 39 -18.00 1.86 -7.27
N GLY A 40 -18.16 0.59 -6.89
CA GLY A 40 -19.19 -0.29 -7.47
C GLY A 40 -18.85 -0.86 -8.85
N GLU A 41 -17.62 -0.65 -9.32
CA GLU A 41 -17.14 -1.15 -10.61
C GLU A 41 -15.93 -2.07 -10.43
N ILE A 42 -15.69 -2.96 -11.41
CA ILE A 42 -14.63 -3.96 -11.38
C ILE A 42 -13.59 -3.67 -12.46
N PHE A 43 -12.34 -3.54 -12.03
CA PHE A 43 -11.18 -3.30 -12.89
C PHE A 43 -10.35 -4.57 -12.99
N ASN A 44 -10.07 -5.03 -14.21
CA ASN A 44 -9.26 -6.21 -14.45
C ASN A 44 -7.79 -5.80 -14.62
N ILE A 45 -6.95 -6.11 -13.64
CA ILE A 45 -5.52 -5.73 -13.66
C ILE A 45 -4.65 -6.96 -13.88
N LYS A 46 -3.72 -6.89 -14.82
CA LYS A 46 -2.72 -7.93 -15.08
C LYS A 46 -1.32 -7.40 -14.80
N LEU A 47 -0.57 -8.05 -13.92
CA LEU A 47 0.83 -7.74 -13.62
C LEU A 47 1.75 -8.74 -14.32
N ASP A 48 2.72 -8.23 -15.06
CA ASP A 48 3.75 -8.97 -15.78
C ASP A 48 5.05 -9.00 -14.96
N CYS A 49 5.86 -10.06 -15.12
CA CYS A 49 7.20 -10.13 -14.52
C CYS A 49 8.15 -9.05 -15.06
N ASN A 50 7.84 -8.45 -16.21
CA ASN A 50 8.60 -7.35 -16.80
C ASN A 50 8.24 -5.95 -16.24
N ARG A 51 7.63 -5.89 -15.04
CA ARG A 51 7.17 -4.62 -14.40
C ARG A 51 6.10 -3.87 -15.20
N GLU A 52 5.42 -4.53 -16.12
CA GLU A 52 4.28 -3.96 -16.81
C GLU A 52 2.97 -4.34 -16.12
N ALA A 53 2.11 -3.36 -15.89
CA ALA A 53 0.74 -3.59 -15.43
C ALA A 53 -0.26 -3.18 -16.51
N ARG A 54 -1.28 -4.00 -16.73
CA ARG A 54 -2.34 -3.74 -17.71
C ARG A 54 -3.67 -3.66 -16.97
N VAL A 55 -4.28 -2.47 -16.96
CA VAL A 55 -5.59 -2.22 -16.35
C VAL A 55 -6.62 -2.20 -17.47
N LEU A 56 -7.63 -3.06 -17.35
CA LEU A 56 -8.75 -3.17 -18.27
C LEU A 56 -10.04 -2.76 -17.57
N TYR A 57 -10.80 -1.89 -18.21
CA TYR A 57 -12.05 -1.36 -17.67
C TYR A 57 -13.11 -1.35 -18.76
N LYS A 58 -14.26 -1.96 -18.47
CA LYS A 58 -15.41 -2.00 -19.36
C LYS A 58 -16.39 -0.92 -18.92
N VAL A 59 -16.71 0.01 -19.82
CA VAL A 59 -17.43 1.22 -19.45
C VAL A 59 -18.48 1.60 -20.47
N ASN A 60 -19.51 2.28 -19.99
CA ASN A 60 -20.54 2.87 -20.83
C ASN A 60 -20.21 4.36 -21.07
N CYS A 61 -19.75 4.71 -22.27
CA CYS A 61 -19.31 6.06 -22.61
C CYS A 61 -20.35 6.84 -23.41
N SER A 62 -20.24 8.17 -23.46
CA SER A 62 -21.13 9.01 -24.26
C SER A 62 -21.03 8.68 -25.75
N SER A 63 -22.15 8.79 -26.48
CA SER A 63 -22.14 8.60 -27.95
C SER A 63 -21.20 9.58 -28.64
N LYS A 64 -21.01 10.78 -28.06
CA LYS A 64 -20.09 11.80 -28.56
C LYS A 64 -18.64 11.33 -28.48
N LEU A 65 -18.21 10.86 -27.30
CA LEU A 65 -16.89 10.27 -27.12
C LEU A 65 -16.68 9.07 -28.05
N PHE A 66 -17.66 8.17 -28.12
CA PHE A 66 -17.59 7.01 -29.01
C PHE A 66 -17.37 7.39 -30.48
N ASN A 67 -18.13 8.37 -30.99
CA ASN A 67 -18.01 8.81 -32.38
C ASN A 67 -16.64 9.43 -32.67
N LEU A 68 -16.11 10.25 -31.75
CA LEU A 68 -14.77 10.85 -31.88
C LEU A 68 -13.67 9.80 -31.86
N LEU A 69 -13.76 8.82 -30.95
CA LEU A 69 -12.84 7.69 -30.88
C LEU A 69 -12.90 6.86 -32.17
N LYS A 70 -14.10 6.55 -32.67
CA LYS A 70 -14.32 5.78 -33.90
C LYS A 70 -13.71 6.49 -35.12
N ALA A 71 -13.84 7.81 -35.19
CA ALA A 71 -13.26 8.66 -36.23
C ALA A 71 -11.74 8.90 -36.08
N ASN A 72 -11.10 8.33 -35.04
CA ASN A 72 -9.68 8.53 -34.72
C ASN A 72 -9.29 10.02 -34.57
N VAL A 73 -10.21 10.86 -34.07
CA VAL A 73 -9.92 12.27 -33.78
C VAL A 73 -8.83 12.34 -32.70
N HIS A 74 -7.85 13.21 -32.89
CA HIS A 74 -6.79 13.35 -31.90
C HIS A 74 -7.33 13.97 -30.61
N ARG A 75 -6.86 13.46 -29.46
CA ARG A 75 -7.30 13.91 -28.14
C ARG A 75 -7.18 15.43 -27.91
N LYS A 76 -6.16 16.06 -28.50
CA LYS A 76 -5.96 17.52 -28.44
C LYS A 76 -7.12 18.33 -29.03
N ASP A 77 -7.91 17.70 -29.90
CA ASP A 77 -9.03 18.30 -30.61
C ASP A 77 -10.39 17.94 -29.94
N PHE A 78 -10.35 17.28 -28.77
CA PHE A 78 -11.56 17.00 -28.00
C PHE A 78 -12.08 18.26 -27.32
N GLU A 79 -13.40 18.42 -27.35
CA GLU A 79 -14.07 19.45 -26.58
C GLU A 79 -13.95 19.19 -25.07
N PRO A 80 -14.03 20.25 -24.23
CA PRO A 80 -13.78 20.13 -22.78
C PRO A 80 -14.59 19.05 -22.06
N LEU A 81 -15.87 18.87 -22.41
CA LEU A 81 -16.73 17.85 -21.79
C LEU A 81 -16.29 16.42 -22.11
N VAL A 82 -15.83 16.18 -23.34
CA VAL A 82 -15.33 14.86 -23.77
C VAL A 82 -13.96 14.59 -23.15
N GLU A 83 -13.11 15.61 -23.08
CA GLU A 83 -11.80 15.52 -22.42
C GLU A 83 -11.95 15.28 -20.91
N GLN A 84 -12.96 15.89 -20.27
CA GLN A 84 -13.30 15.63 -18.88
C GLN A 84 -13.72 14.15 -18.70
N GLU A 85 -14.64 13.65 -19.53
CA GLU A 85 -15.11 12.26 -19.48
C GLU A 85 -13.93 11.26 -19.60
N ILE A 86 -13.02 11.47 -20.56
CA ILE A 86 -11.80 10.64 -20.68
C ILE A 86 -10.90 10.76 -19.45
N SER A 87 -10.74 11.97 -18.92
CA SER A 87 -9.90 12.22 -17.76
C SER A 87 -10.46 11.55 -16.50
N GLU A 88 -11.78 11.47 -16.35
CA GLU A 88 -12.45 10.73 -15.30
C GLU A 88 -12.16 9.23 -15.40
N TYR A 89 -12.25 8.65 -16.60
CA TYR A 89 -11.88 7.23 -16.83
C TYR A 89 -10.40 6.97 -16.55
N ASN A 90 -9.51 7.85 -16.99
CA ASN A 90 -8.08 7.75 -16.69
C ASN A 90 -7.82 7.80 -15.18
N SER A 91 -8.48 8.72 -14.48
CA SER A 91 -8.33 8.91 -13.04
C SER A 91 -8.85 7.70 -12.25
N ILE A 92 -10.02 7.16 -12.58
CA ILE A 92 -10.57 5.99 -11.88
C ILE A 92 -9.75 4.72 -12.12
N MET A 93 -9.28 4.48 -13.35
CA MET A 93 -8.38 3.36 -13.64
C MET A 93 -7.04 3.49 -12.90
N THR A 94 -6.47 4.70 -12.85
CA THR A 94 -5.24 4.98 -12.08
C THR A 94 -5.47 4.73 -10.58
N ARG A 95 -6.61 5.16 -10.02
CA ARG A 95 -6.95 4.90 -8.61
C ARG A 95 -7.12 3.42 -8.32
N ALA A 96 -7.77 2.66 -9.20
CA ALA A 96 -7.90 1.22 -9.05
C ALA A 96 -6.53 0.54 -9.04
N PHE A 97 -5.62 0.97 -9.92
CA PHE A 97 -4.27 0.43 -9.92
C PHE A 97 -3.47 0.82 -8.68
N LYS A 98 -3.56 2.08 -8.22
CA LYS A 98 -2.96 2.52 -6.96
C LYS A 98 -3.47 1.72 -5.76
N LYS A 99 -4.76 1.39 -5.71
CA LYS A 99 -5.34 0.55 -4.66
C LYS A 99 -4.71 -0.84 -4.63
N LEU A 100 -4.55 -1.47 -5.80
CA LEU A 100 -3.84 -2.76 -5.88
C LEU A 100 -2.38 -2.64 -5.43
N LEU A 101 -1.65 -1.64 -5.93
CA LEU A 101 -0.24 -1.45 -5.57
C LEU A 101 -0.06 -1.16 -4.08
N TYR A 102 -0.95 -0.37 -3.48
CA TYR A 102 -0.97 -0.10 -2.04
C TYR A 102 -1.10 -1.41 -1.25
N LEU A 103 -2.03 -2.28 -1.64
CA LEU A 103 -2.21 -3.57 -1.01
C LEU A 103 -1.00 -4.48 -1.18
N ILE A 104 -0.46 -4.61 -2.39
CA ILE A 104 0.76 -5.39 -2.65
C ILE A 104 1.90 -4.90 -1.77
N LYS A 105 2.14 -3.58 -1.79
CA LYS A 105 3.22 -2.93 -1.06
C LYS A 105 3.19 -3.26 0.42
N TYR A 106 2.07 -3.00 1.07
CA TYR A 106 1.99 -3.09 2.52
C TYR A 106 1.70 -4.50 3.01
N SER A 107 1.04 -5.34 2.21
CA SER A 107 0.83 -6.74 2.58
C SER A 107 2.12 -7.53 2.43
N LEU A 108 2.90 -7.31 1.35
CA LEU A 108 4.15 -8.04 1.11
C LEU A 108 5.37 -7.37 1.72
N ASN A 109 5.20 -6.22 2.36
CA ASN A 109 6.30 -5.42 2.91
C ASN A 109 7.34 -4.98 1.85
N GLU A 110 6.88 -4.64 0.64
CA GLU A 110 7.70 -4.15 -0.48
C GLU A 110 8.05 -2.68 -0.25
N ILE A 111 9.09 -2.43 0.54
CA ILE A 111 9.46 -1.07 0.99
C ILE A 111 9.68 -0.11 -0.17
N ASP A 112 10.21 -0.63 -1.27
CA ASP A 112 10.73 0.16 -2.36
C ASP A 112 9.77 0.38 -3.52
N LEU A 113 8.57 -0.20 -3.46
CA LEU A 113 7.50 0.18 -4.36
C LEU A 113 7.09 1.64 -4.07
N ASP A 114 7.30 2.57 -5.00
CA ASP A 114 7.01 3.99 -4.78
C ASP A 114 5.51 4.29 -4.95
N ASP A 115 4.95 5.04 -4.00
CA ASP A 115 3.56 5.53 -4.05
C ASP A 115 3.39 6.62 -5.12
N LYS A 116 4.50 7.28 -5.50
CA LYS A 116 4.49 8.51 -6.30
C LYS A 116 4.66 8.30 -7.79
N THR A 117 5.11 7.13 -8.24
CA THR A 117 5.48 6.94 -9.65
C THR A 117 4.73 5.80 -10.32
N LEU A 118 3.54 6.15 -10.80
CA LEU A 118 2.83 5.37 -11.79
C LEU A 118 2.99 5.99 -13.17
N ASN A 119 3.74 5.29 -14.02
CA ASN A 119 3.98 5.71 -15.37
C ASN A 119 2.99 5.02 -16.32
N LEU A 120 1.88 5.70 -16.67
CA LEU A 120 0.98 5.32 -17.76
C LEU A 120 1.67 5.30 -19.15
N LYS A 121 2.31 4.20 -19.52
CA LYS A 121 3.01 3.99 -20.81
C LYS A 121 2.10 4.28 -21.99
N GLU A 122 0.92 3.67 -21.98
CA GLU A 122 -0.01 3.72 -23.11
C GLU A 122 -1.46 3.66 -22.64
N PHE A 123 -2.34 4.29 -23.41
CA PHE A 123 -3.78 4.27 -23.18
C PHE A 123 -4.50 3.88 -24.47
N TYR A 124 -5.43 2.94 -24.39
CA TYR A 124 -6.13 2.36 -25.54
C TYR A 124 -7.62 2.26 -25.30
N TRP A 125 -8.38 2.17 -26.39
CA TRP A 125 -9.79 1.79 -26.39
C TRP A 125 -10.09 0.66 -27.38
N SER A 126 -11.20 -0.03 -27.17
CA SER A 126 -11.71 -1.10 -28.03
C SER A 126 -13.23 -1.26 -27.92
N LEU A 127 -13.88 -1.70 -29.00
CA LEU A 127 -15.29 -2.10 -29.01
C LEU A 127 -15.49 -3.54 -28.50
N ASN A 128 -14.60 -4.44 -28.89
CA ASN A 128 -14.72 -5.89 -28.64
C ASN A 128 -13.74 -6.41 -27.57
N GLY A 129 -12.78 -5.59 -27.12
CA GLY A 129 -11.72 -6.01 -26.21
C GLY A 129 -10.56 -6.75 -26.89
N GLU A 130 -10.57 -6.87 -28.22
CA GLU A 130 -9.56 -7.60 -29.01
C GLU A 130 -8.74 -6.65 -29.87
N THR A 131 -9.42 -5.77 -30.64
CA THR A 131 -8.76 -4.77 -31.50
C THR A 131 -8.60 -3.46 -30.74
N TRP A 132 -7.36 -3.06 -30.47
CA TRP A 132 -7.03 -1.90 -29.62
C TRP A 132 -6.55 -0.71 -30.45
N LYS A 133 -7.11 0.47 -30.18
CA LYS A 133 -6.72 1.75 -30.78
C LYS A 133 -6.15 2.68 -29.72
N GLN A 134 -5.01 3.31 -30.00
CA GLN A 134 -4.31 4.15 -29.02
C GLN A 134 -4.98 5.52 -28.86
N ILE A 135 -5.11 5.97 -27.62
CA ILE A 135 -5.49 7.32 -27.23
C ILE A 135 -4.18 8.03 -26.88
N ALA A 136 -3.71 8.91 -27.77
CA ALA A 136 -2.38 9.50 -27.64
C ALA A 136 -2.18 10.31 -26.34
N ARG A 137 -1.12 10.00 -25.58
CA ARG A 137 -0.28 10.99 -24.87
C ARG A 137 1.07 10.39 -24.39
N ARG A 138 2.11 11.24 -24.40
CA ARG A 138 3.50 10.98 -23.97
C ARG A 138 3.68 10.98 -22.45
N MET A 139 4.75 10.35 -21.99
CA MET A 139 5.17 10.32 -20.60
C MET A 139 6.66 10.60 -20.37
N CYS A 140 6.95 11.00 -19.13
CA CYS A 140 8.27 11.08 -18.51
C CYS A 140 8.50 9.82 -17.67
N ILE A 141 9.74 9.32 -17.63
CA ILE A 141 10.16 8.10 -16.91
C ILE A 141 11.15 8.52 -15.82
N LYS A 142 11.08 7.94 -14.62
CA LYS A 142 12.21 7.83 -13.70
C LYS A 142 12.39 6.36 -13.30
N GLU A 143 13.57 5.99 -12.81
CA GLU A 143 13.91 4.59 -12.46
C GLU A 143 14.43 4.52 -11.02
N GLY A 144 14.20 3.38 -10.34
CA GLY A 144 14.66 3.07 -8.98
C GLY A 144 14.75 1.57 -8.68
N LEU A 145 15.51 1.19 -7.65
CA LEU A 145 15.75 -0.18 -7.16
C LEU A 145 14.74 -0.55 -6.05
N SER A 146 14.43 -1.85 -5.85
CA SER A 146 13.53 -2.33 -4.76
C SER A 146 13.89 -3.67 -4.10
N TYR A 147 13.55 -3.80 -2.82
CA TYR A 147 13.67 -4.98 -1.97
C TYR A 147 12.33 -5.33 -1.27
N SER A 148 12.00 -6.62 -1.27
CA SER A 148 10.93 -7.20 -0.47
C SER A 148 11.29 -8.57 0.10
N PRO A 149 10.87 -8.87 1.33
CA PRO A 149 11.10 -10.18 1.93
C PRO A 149 10.20 -11.27 1.33
N LEU A 150 9.09 -10.90 0.66
CA LEU A 150 8.11 -11.85 0.12
C LEU A 150 7.96 -11.73 -1.40
N VAL A 151 7.85 -12.87 -2.08
CA VAL A 151 7.62 -12.94 -3.53
C VAL A 151 6.12 -12.99 -3.83
N LEU A 152 5.66 -12.12 -4.72
CA LEU A 152 4.32 -12.16 -5.29
C LEU A 152 4.18 -13.36 -6.24
N GLU A 153 3.66 -14.45 -5.69
CA GLU A 153 3.35 -15.68 -6.42
C GLU A 153 1.84 -15.96 -6.43
N SER A 154 1.42 -17.03 -7.10
CA SER A 154 -0.02 -17.28 -7.30
C SER A 154 -0.82 -17.54 -6.04
N SER A 155 -0.23 -18.19 -5.03
CA SER A 155 -0.86 -18.40 -3.73
C SER A 155 -1.09 -17.06 -3.03
N ARG A 156 -0.06 -16.21 -2.93
CA ARG A 156 -0.16 -14.87 -2.32
C ARG A 156 -1.06 -13.92 -3.12
N ALA A 157 -1.06 -14.01 -4.45
CA ALA A 157 -1.99 -13.24 -5.28
C ALA A 157 -3.46 -13.58 -4.99
N LYS A 158 -3.78 -14.86 -4.71
CA LYS A 158 -5.14 -15.25 -4.30
C LYS A 158 -5.51 -14.66 -2.93
N ILE A 159 -4.56 -14.60 -2.00
CA ILE A 159 -4.77 -14.00 -0.67
C ILE A 159 -5.01 -12.48 -0.83
N ILE A 160 -4.19 -11.78 -1.61
CA ILE A 160 -4.37 -10.35 -1.91
C ILE A 160 -5.70 -10.10 -2.64
N GLN A 161 -6.15 -11.00 -3.51
CA GLN A 161 -7.48 -10.93 -4.10
C GLN A 161 -8.58 -11.08 -3.05
N GLY A 162 -8.39 -11.94 -2.05
CA GLY A 162 -9.27 -12.02 -0.87
C GLY A 162 -9.37 -10.67 -0.15
N TYR A 163 -8.23 -10.04 0.17
CA TYR A 163 -8.20 -8.71 0.78
C TYR A 163 -8.99 -7.66 -0.01
N LEU A 164 -8.84 -7.65 -1.34
CA LEU A 164 -9.57 -6.75 -2.23
C LEU A 164 -11.08 -6.94 -2.13
N ASN A 165 -11.52 -8.19 -2.08
CA ASN A 165 -12.94 -8.56 -2.01
C ASN A 165 -13.54 -8.21 -0.65
N ASP A 166 -12.77 -8.40 0.41
CA ASP A 166 -13.21 -8.18 1.80
C ASP A 166 -13.10 -6.71 2.23
N GLY A 167 -12.57 -5.84 1.37
CA GLY A 167 -12.35 -4.43 1.69
C GLY A 167 -11.28 -4.22 2.77
N PHE A 168 -10.33 -5.15 2.89
CA PHE A 168 -9.22 -5.03 3.82
C PHE A 168 -8.32 -3.85 3.44
N ASP A 169 -7.93 -3.06 4.44
CA ASP A 169 -6.94 -2.00 4.30
C ASP A 169 -5.75 -2.24 5.24
N PRO A 170 -4.51 -2.21 4.73
CA PRO A 170 -3.30 -2.23 5.55
C PRO A 170 -3.27 -1.12 6.60
N PHE A 171 -2.47 -1.30 7.65
CA PHE A 171 -2.26 -0.25 8.64
C PHE A 171 -1.61 0.98 8.02
N ILE A 172 -2.14 2.17 8.31
CA ILE A 172 -1.54 3.45 7.93
C ILE A 172 -0.11 3.55 8.50
N ALA A 173 0.10 2.97 9.68
CA ALA A 173 1.42 2.88 10.32
C ALA A 173 2.51 2.28 9.43
N LEU A 174 2.19 1.32 8.55
CA LEU A 174 3.18 0.68 7.67
C LEU A 174 3.78 1.68 6.68
N ARG A 175 3.04 2.74 6.33
CA ARG A 175 3.58 3.83 5.50
C ARG A 175 4.68 4.60 6.21
N HIS A 176 4.51 4.90 7.50
CA HIS A 176 5.52 5.58 8.30
C HIS A 176 6.72 4.66 8.58
N LEU A 177 6.47 3.37 8.79
CA LEU A 177 7.54 2.37 8.89
C LEU A 177 8.40 2.33 7.62
N HIS A 178 7.78 2.29 6.43
CA HIS A 178 8.50 2.32 5.16
C HIS A 178 9.29 3.61 4.95
N ARG A 179 8.75 4.77 5.39
CA ARG A 179 9.49 6.03 5.37
C ARG A 179 10.70 5.98 6.29
N ALA A 180 10.54 5.50 7.52
CA ALA A 180 11.66 5.33 8.46
C ALA A 180 12.75 4.44 7.85
N LYS A 181 12.39 3.33 7.20
CA LYS A 181 13.36 2.43 6.54
C LYS A 181 14.13 3.07 5.38
N LYS A 182 13.55 4.08 4.73
CA LYS A 182 14.15 4.81 3.59
C LYS A 182 14.80 6.13 3.98
N GLU A 183 14.63 6.57 5.22
CA GLU A 183 15.18 7.82 5.71
C GLU A 183 16.68 7.64 5.93
N ASP A 184 17.49 8.53 5.37
CA ASP A 184 18.94 8.46 5.44
C ASP A 184 19.46 9.02 6.77
N GLU A 185 18.78 10.03 7.33
CA GLU A 185 19.23 10.68 8.56
C GLU A 185 18.73 9.93 9.82
N PRO A 186 19.62 9.40 10.68
CA PRO A 186 19.23 8.56 11.82
C PRO A 186 18.26 9.24 12.79
N ARG A 187 18.36 10.56 12.96
CA ARG A 187 17.41 11.35 13.76
C ARG A 187 15.99 11.26 13.22
N PHE A 188 15.80 11.52 11.92
CA PHE A 188 14.48 11.49 11.31
C PHE A 188 13.96 10.06 11.19
N ARG A 189 14.84 9.09 10.94
CA ARG A 189 14.53 7.65 10.97
C ARG A 189 13.90 7.25 12.30
N TRP A 190 14.48 7.66 13.42
CA TRP A 190 13.95 7.38 14.75
C TRP A 190 12.57 8.01 14.97
N ILE A 191 12.41 9.28 14.60
CA ILE A 191 11.15 10.01 14.77
C ILE A 191 10.03 9.35 13.97
N GLU A 192 10.25 9.04 12.69
CA GLU A 192 9.27 8.35 11.83
C GLU A 192 8.93 6.96 12.37
N ALA A 193 9.90 6.21 12.89
CA ALA A 193 9.66 4.92 13.53
C ALA A 193 8.75 5.05 14.76
N THR A 194 8.98 6.04 15.62
CA THR A 194 8.11 6.29 16.78
C THR A 194 6.69 6.69 16.35
N ILE A 195 6.54 7.48 15.29
CA ILE A 195 5.23 7.84 14.71
C ILE A 195 4.52 6.58 14.18
N ALA A 196 5.24 5.70 13.48
CA ALA A 196 4.69 4.43 12.99
C ALA A 196 4.15 3.58 14.15
N ALA A 197 4.91 3.45 15.24
CA ALA A 197 4.47 2.72 16.42
C ALA A 197 3.19 3.34 17.02
N GLU A 198 3.14 4.67 17.14
CA GLU A 198 1.98 5.37 17.68
C GLU A 198 0.71 5.13 16.87
N LEU A 199 0.82 5.27 15.55
CA LEU A 199 -0.30 5.02 14.65
C LEU A 199 -0.76 3.56 14.71
N ALA A 200 0.18 2.60 14.74
CA ALA A 200 -0.15 1.18 14.73
C ALA A 200 -0.94 0.76 15.97
N ILE A 201 -0.55 1.25 17.15
CA ILE A 201 -1.21 0.91 18.41
C ILE A 201 -2.63 1.49 18.43
N LYS A 202 -2.80 2.75 18.01
CA LYS A 202 -4.12 3.39 17.95
C LYS A 202 -5.03 2.70 16.94
N GLU A 203 -4.51 2.43 15.75
CA GLU A 203 -5.24 1.75 14.69
C GLU A 203 -5.63 0.32 15.09
N PHE A 204 -4.74 -0.41 15.77
CA PHE A 204 -5.05 -1.71 16.35
C PHE A 204 -6.21 -1.64 17.34
N LEU A 205 -6.18 -0.70 18.28
CA LEU A 205 -7.22 -0.57 19.31
C LEU A 205 -8.59 -0.26 18.70
N VAL A 206 -8.65 0.67 17.74
CA VAL A 206 -9.89 1.01 17.03
C VAL A 206 -10.43 -0.19 16.24
N ARG A 207 -9.56 -0.93 15.54
CA ARG A 207 -9.98 -2.11 14.77
C ARG A 207 -10.40 -3.29 15.65
N LYS A 208 -9.72 -3.51 16.78
CA LYS A 208 -10.03 -4.63 17.70
C LYS A 208 -11.24 -4.35 18.57
N ILE A 209 -11.41 -3.10 19.00
CA ILE A 209 -12.43 -2.68 19.96
C ILE A 209 -13.09 -1.39 19.42
N PRO A 210 -14.01 -1.47 18.46
CA PRO A 210 -14.60 -0.28 17.83
C PRO A 210 -15.19 0.73 18.83
N ASN A 211 -15.69 0.25 19.97
CA ASN A 211 -16.25 1.10 21.03
C ASN A 211 -15.23 2.05 21.69
N VAL A 212 -13.92 1.83 21.56
CA VAL A 212 -12.92 2.77 22.07
C VAL A 212 -12.59 3.89 21.09
N GLU A 213 -13.11 3.83 19.85
CA GLU A 213 -12.83 4.81 18.81
C GLU A 213 -13.06 6.26 19.26
N PRO A 214 -14.23 6.63 19.86
CA PRO A 214 -14.44 8.00 20.33
C PRO A 214 -13.41 8.43 21.39
N LEU A 215 -12.97 7.51 22.25
CA LEU A 215 -11.97 7.80 23.28
C LEU A 215 -10.58 8.02 22.66
N VAL A 216 -10.24 7.29 21.61
CA VAL A 216 -8.96 7.45 20.91
C VAL A 216 -8.91 8.77 20.14
N TYR A 217 -10.05 9.24 19.61
CA TYR A 217 -10.15 10.49 18.84
C TYR A 217 -10.33 11.74 19.70
N GLU A 218 -11.19 11.70 20.71
CA GLU A 218 -11.65 12.89 21.44
C GLU A 218 -10.83 13.19 22.70
N LEU A 219 -10.09 12.20 23.22
CA LEU A 219 -9.29 12.37 24.44
C LEU A 219 -7.79 12.45 24.12
N PRO A 220 -7.01 13.19 24.95
CA PRO A 220 -5.57 13.09 24.89
C PRO A 220 -5.16 11.64 25.07
N SER A 221 -4.47 11.10 24.06
CA SER A 221 -4.08 9.69 24.05
C SER A 221 -3.21 9.38 25.28
N PRO A 222 -3.49 8.29 26.02
CA PRO A 222 -2.60 7.84 27.07
C PRO A 222 -1.18 7.62 26.55
N PRO A 223 -0.15 7.65 27.43
CA PRO A 223 1.22 7.35 27.04
C PRO A 223 1.29 6.03 26.26
N LEU A 224 2.06 6.04 25.17
CA LEU A 224 2.15 4.90 24.27
C LEU A 224 2.56 3.60 24.97
N THR A 225 3.41 3.70 26.00
CA THR A 225 3.83 2.58 26.85
C THR A 225 2.67 1.96 27.63
N LYS A 226 1.65 2.74 28.02
CA LYS A 226 0.44 2.22 28.65
C LYS A 226 -0.49 1.58 27.63
N LEU A 227 -0.66 2.23 26.47
CA LEU A 227 -1.50 1.72 25.38
C LEU A 227 -0.99 0.37 24.87
N TYR A 228 0.31 0.27 24.60
CA TYR A 228 0.93 -0.96 24.14
C TYR A 228 1.21 -1.94 25.28
N GLY A 229 1.35 -1.48 26.53
CA GLY A 229 1.58 -2.35 27.68
C GLY A 229 0.27 -2.85 28.28
N SER A 230 -0.07 -2.30 29.44
CA SER A 230 -1.16 -2.80 30.29
C SER A 230 -2.54 -2.74 29.62
N VAL A 231 -2.81 -1.74 28.77
CA VAL A 231 -4.10 -1.63 28.07
C VAL A 231 -4.25 -2.73 27.04
N LEU A 232 -3.23 -2.94 26.19
CA LEU A 232 -3.28 -4.02 25.21
C LEU A 232 -3.40 -5.39 25.89
N GLU A 233 -2.61 -5.62 26.95
CA GLU A 233 -2.64 -6.86 27.71
C GLU A 233 -4.00 -7.11 28.36
N SER A 234 -4.68 -6.07 28.89
CA SER A 234 -6.00 -6.25 29.49
C SER A 234 -7.08 -6.64 28.48
N TYR A 235 -6.94 -6.23 27.21
CA TYR A 235 -7.91 -6.57 26.17
C TYR A 235 -7.60 -7.86 25.41
N THR A 236 -6.32 -8.25 25.33
CA THR A 236 -5.89 -9.39 24.52
C THR A 236 -5.47 -10.59 25.35
N GLY A 237 -5.16 -10.39 26.64
CA GLY A 237 -4.50 -11.38 27.49
C GLY A 237 -3.04 -11.67 27.10
N ILE A 238 -2.47 -10.90 26.16
CA ILE A 238 -1.15 -11.13 25.60
C ILE A 238 -0.23 -9.99 26.01
N ARG A 239 0.92 -10.34 26.58
CA ARG A 239 1.95 -9.36 26.92
C ARG A 239 2.69 -8.90 25.67
N SER A 240 2.77 -7.59 25.49
CA SER A 240 3.40 -7.00 24.30
C SER A 240 4.92 -7.19 24.27
N PRO A 241 5.47 -7.69 23.15
CA PRO A 241 6.91 -7.72 22.93
C PRO A 241 7.44 -6.31 22.72
N MET A 242 8.74 -6.09 22.91
CA MET A 242 9.41 -4.81 22.64
C MET A 242 8.93 -3.60 23.47
N LEU A 243 8.17 -3.81 24.57
CA LEU A 243 7.67 -2.72 25.40
C LEU A 243 8.80 -1.83 25.97
N LYS A 244 9.92 -2.43 26.39
CA LYS A 244 11.09 -1.70 26.92
C LYS A 244 11.76 -0.85 25.83
N GLN A 245 11.91 -1.43 24.64
CA GLN A 245 12.47 -0.78 23.46
C GLN A 245 11.60 0.40 23.02
N LEU A 246 10.27 0.21 23.02
CA LEU A 246 9.31 1.27 22.73
C LEU A 246 9.40 2.42 23.75
N GLN A 247 9.49 2.10 25.05
CA GLN A 247 9.65 3.10 26.10
C GLN A 247 10.93 3.93 25.91
N LYS A 248 12.08 3.25 25.74
CA LYS A 248 13.36 3.92 25.44
C LYS A 248 13.25 4.78 24.17
N GLY A 249 12.58 4.24 23.15
CA GLY A 249 12.25 4.91 21.89
C GLY A 249 11.58 6.26 22.06
N ILE A 250 10.52 6.32 22.87
CA ILE A 250 9.75 7.54 23.13
C ILE A 250 10.57 8.56 23.90
N GLU A 251 11.32 8.12 24.91
CA GLU A 251 12.19 8.99 25.70
C GLU A 251 13.25 9.65 24.81
N ILE A 252 13.87 8.88 23.92
CA ILE A 252 14.84 9.38 22.95
C ILE A 252 14.17 10.32 21.94
N ARG A 253 13.00 9.96 21.39
CA ARG A 253 12.26 10.83 20.47
C ARG A 253 11.95 12.19 21.10
N ASN A 254 11.50 12.21 22.36
CA ASN A 254 11.21 13.46 23.06
C ASN A 254 12.46 14.34 23.18
N LYS A 255 13.62 13.73 23.45
CA LYS A 255 14.90 14.45 23.48
C LYS A 255 15.31 14.93 22.09
N LEU A 256 15.20 14.13 21.03
CA LEU A 256 15.50 14.55 19.65
C LEU A 256 14.63 15.70 19.14
N VAL A 257 13.38 15.79 19.61
CA VAL A 257 12.45 16.85 19.23
C VAL A 257 12.69 18.12 20.05
N HIS A 258 12.86 18.01 21.36
CA HIS A 258 12.94 19.16 22.26
C HIS A 258 14.37 19.65 22.54
N ARG A 259 15.38 18.80 22.35
CA ARG A 259 16.79 19.04 22.69
C ARG A 259 17.73 18.40 21.65
N PRO A 260 17.67 18.87 20.39
CA PRO A 260 18.33 18.20 19.26
C PRO A 260 19.85 18.12 19.36
N GLU A 261 20.49 19.00 20.15
CA GLU A 261 21.95 19.04 20.31
C GLU A 261 22.46 18.10 21.42
N GLU A 262 21.59 17.62 22.31
CA GLU A 262 21.97 16.80 23.47
C GLU A 262 22.11 15.31 23.16
N ILE A 263 21.51 14.84 22.07
CA ILE A 263 21.53 13.43 21.69
C ILE A 263 21.96 13.27 20.25
N LYS A 264 23.01 12.49 20.05
CA LYS A 264 23.38 11.92 18.76
C LYS A 264 23.01 10.45 18.76
N ILE A 265 22.29 10.03 17.74
CA ILE A 265 21.94 8.63 17.48
C ILE A 265 22.75 8.23 16.27
N ASP A 266 23.42 7.08 16.38
CA ASP A 266 24.12 6.52 15.23
C ASP A 266 23.17 5.72 14.32
N ASP A 267 23.63 5.43 13.10
CA ASP A 267 22.80 4.72 12.13
C ASP A 267 22.39 3.32 12.60
N LYS A 268 23.25 2.63 13.34
CA LYS A 268 23.00 1.28 13.80
C LYS A 268 21.87 1.27 14.82
N GLU A 269 21.93 2.16 15.81
CA GLU A 269 20.88 2.32 16.82
C GLU A 269 19.53 2.66 16.18
N ALA A 270 19.52 3.56 15.18
CA ALA A 270 18.30 3.93 14.48
C ALA A 270 17.71 2.76 13.67
N ILE A 271 18.55 1.97 13.00
CA ILE A 271 18.12 0.77 12.25
C ILE A 271 17.57 -0.30 13.19
N GLU A 272 18.24 -0.56 14.32
CA GLU A 272 17.77 -1.52 15.33
C GLU A 272 16.41 -1.11 15.87
N TYR A 273 16.22 0.18 16.20
CA TYR A 273 14.94 0.67 16.67
C TYR A 273 13.82 0.54 15.62
N VAL A 274 14.10 0.81 14.34
CA VAL A 274 13.14 0.57 13.25
C VAL A 274 12.71 -0.90 13.19
N ASN A 275 13.65 -1.84 13.38
CA ASN A 275 13.35 -3.27 13.40
C ASN A 275 12.51 -3.67 14.64
N ASP A 276 12.78 -3.09 15.80
CA ASP A 276 11.97 -3.30 17.01
C ASP A 276 10.53 -2.81 16.82
N ILE A 277 10.36 -1.65 16.16
CA ILE A 277 9.04 -1.12 15.81
C ILE A 277 8.35 -2.02 14.79
N GLU A 278 9.06 -2.49 13.76
CA GLU A 278 8.49 -3.44 12.81
C GLU A 278 7.94 -4.69 13.53
N ARG A 279 8.72 -5.30 14.43
CA ARG A 279 8.27 -6.46 15.23
C ARG A 279 7.02 -6.14 16.05
N ALA A 280 6.97 -4.96 16.66
CA ALA A 280 5.79 -4.52 17.41
C ALA A 280 4.55 -4.38 16.51
N ILE A 281 4.69 -3.80 15.32
CA ILE A 281 3.57 -3.64 14.37
C ILE A 281 3.06 -5.01 13.88
N TYR A 282 3.96 -5.91 13.49
CA TYR A 282 3.56 -7.24 13.03
C TYR A 282 2.99 -8.11 14.15
N HIS A 283 3.40 -7.91 15.40
CA HIS A 283 2.73 -8.51 16.56
C HIS A 283 1.25 -8.08 16.65
N LEU A 284 0.96 -6.78 16.50
CA LEU A 284 -0.42 -6.27 16.50
C LEU A 284 -1.24 -6.85 15.35
N LEU A 285 -0.67 -6.89 14.14
CA LEU A 285 -1.31 -7.47 12.96
C LEU A 285 -1.62 -8.96 13.18
N LYS A 286 -0.72 -9.72 13.81
CA LYS A 286 -0.94 -11.13 14.11
C LYS A 286 -2.07 -11.36 15.12
N ILE A 287 -2.26 -10.46 16.08
CA ILE A 287 -3.39 -10.53 17.03
C ILE A 287 -4.72 -10.22 16.34
N LEU A 288 -4.74 -9.30 15.37
CA LEU A 288 -5.95 -9.00 14.59
C LEU A 288 -6.30 -10.09 13.59
N TYR A 289 -5.30 -10.65 12.92
CA TYR A 289 -5.45 -11.57 11.81
C TYR A 289 -4.60 -12.83 12.05
N PRO A 290 -4.99 -13.68 13.03
CA PRO A 290 -4.18 -14.81 13.48
C PRO A 290 -3.98 -15.87 12.40
N ASP A 291 -4.94 -16.04 11.49
CA ASP A 291 -4.89 -17.06 10.44
C ASP A 291 -4.37 -16.51 9.10
N ASP A 292 -3.93 -15.26 9.07
CA ASP A 292 -3.44 -14.63 7.85
C ASP A 292 -2.06 -15.19 7.45
N PRO A 293 -1.94 -15.83 6.27
CA PRO A 293 -0.69 -16.48 5.86
C PRO A 293 0.42 -15.47 5.55
N ILE A 294 0.09 -14.29 5.00
CA ILE A 294 1.09 -13.29 4.64
C ILE A 294 1.67 -12.64 5.91
N ILE A 295 0.82 -12.28 6.87
CA ILE A 295 1.27 -11.77 8.16
C ILE A 295 2.07 -12.85 8.91
N GLY A 296 1.59 -14.11 8.90
CA GLY A 296 2.31 -15.24 9.49
C GLY A 296 3.70 -15.43 8.89
N ASP A 297 3.82 -15.35 7.57
CA ASP A 297 5.08 -15.48 6.83
C ASP A 297 6.07 -14.35 7.10
N ILE A 298 5.64 -13.16 7.52
CA ILE A 298 6.55 -12.05 7.87
C ILE A 298 7.05 -12.19 9.31
N VAL A 299 6.18 -12.67 10.20
CA VAL A 299 6.48 -12.87 11.62
C VAL A 299 7.45 -14.04 11.81
N ASN A 300 7.23 -15.18 11.14
CA ASN A 300 8.01 -16.41 11.34
C ASN A 300 9.53 -16.30 11.03
N PRO A 301 9.99 -15.59 9.99
CA PRO A 301 11.41 -15.35 9.74
C PRO A 301 12.07 -14.52 10.84
N GLN A 302 11.37 -13.53 11.40
CA GLN A 302 11.91 -12.67 12.47
C GLN A 302 12.17 -13.46 13.75
N TYR A 303 11.34 -14.46 14.07
CA TYR A 303 11.55 -15.38 15.20
C TYR A 303 12.64 -16.43 14.95
N LYS A 304 12.86 -16.87 13.69
CA LYS A 304 13.96 -17.80 13.37
C LYS A 304 15.35 -17.19 13.61
N ILE A 305 15.52 -15.89 13.36
CA ILE A 305 16.80 -15.20 13.57
C ILE A 305 17.14 -15.10 15.07
N GLU A 306 16.15 -14.83 15.93
CA GLU A 306 16.36 -14.77 17.39
C GLU A 306 16.70 -16.14 18.02
N THR A 307 16.25 -17.24 17.42
CA THR A 307 16.53 -18.59 17.94
C THR A 307 17.94 -19.05 17.56
N SER A 308 18.46 -18.64 16.41
CA SER A 308 19.82 -18.98 15.95
C SER A 308 20.92 -18.17 16.67
N ILE A 309 20.62 -16.95 17.15
CA ILE A 309 21.58 -16.14 17.90
C ILE A 309 21.70 -16.62 19.36
N LYS A 310 20.61 -17.09 19.97
CA LYS A 310 20.61 -17.66 21.34
C LYS A 310 21.25 -19.06 21.45
N GLN A 311 21.70 -19.65 20.34
CA GLN A 311 22.43 -20.92 20.33
C GLN A 311 23.93 -20.74 20.09
N LEU A 312 24.41 -19.48 20.04
CA LEU A 312 25.81 -19.12 19.84
C LEU A 312 26.42 -18.33 21.01
N ASP A 313 25.66 -18.16 22.11
CA ASP A 313 26.12 -17.71 23.43
C ASP A 313 26.02 -18.87 24.44
#